data_AF-A0A259U4F0-F1
#
_entry.id   AF-A0A259U4F0-F1
#
_cell.length_a   1.000
_cell.length_b   1.000
_cell.length_c   1.000
_cell.angle_alpha   90.00
_cell.angle_beta   90.00
_cell.angle_gamma   90.00
#
_symmetry.space_group_name_H-M   'P 1'
#
loop_
_entity.id
_entity.type
_entity.pdbx_description
1 polymer ?
#
loop_
_entity_poly.entity_id
_entity_poly.type
_entity_poly.pdbx_seq_one_letter_code
_entity_poly.pdbx_strand_id
1 'polypeptide(L)' 'MVATILYGAIGILLTLAGYFVFDKIVGLDLKRELVEDQNTAIGIMLAGVFIGCSIVVAAVMLS' A
#
# COMPACT_ATOMS: atom_id res chain seq x y z
N MET A 1 -1.15 -25.31 -4.05
CA MET A 1 0.18 -24.69 -3.90
C MET A 1 0.45 -23.65 -4.99
N VAL A 2 0.42 -24.02 -6.28
CA VAL A 2 0.64 -23.05 -7.38
C VAL A 2 -0.39 -21.90 -7.36
N ALA A 3 -1.67 -22.21 -7.19
CA ALA A 3 -2.71 -21.18 -7.08
C ALA A 3 -2.49 -20.23 -5.89
N THR A 4 -2.11 -20.75 -4.73
CA THR A 4 -1.82 -19.95 -3.53
C THR A 4 -0.66 -18.98 -3.76
N ILE A 5 0.39 -19.42 -4.45
CA ILE A 5 1.54 -18.58 -4.81
C ILE A 5 1.11 -17.50 -5.81
N LEU A 6 0.30 -17.86 -6.81
CA LEU A 6 -0.24 -16.93 -7.80
C LEU A 6 -1.11 -15.85 -7.14
N TYR A 7 -2.08 -16.25 -6.31
CA TYR A 7 -2.97 -15.35 -5.60
C TYR A 7 -2.20 -14.45 -4.62
N GLY A 8 -1.18 -14.98 -3.93
CA GLY A 8 -0.29 -14.19 -3.09
C GLY A 8 0.46 -13.10 -3.88
N ALA A 9 1.03 -13.47 -5.04
CA ALA A 9 1.72 -12.51 -5.90
C ALA A 9 0.78 -11.44 -6.47
N ILE A 10 -0.42 -11.84 -6.89
CA ILE A 10 -1.46 -10.93 -7.37
C ILE A 10 -1.89 -9.97 -6.26
N GLY A 11 -2.08 -10.46 -5.04
CA GLY A 11 -2.43 -9.62 -3.89
C GLY A 11 -1.38 -8.55 -3.61
N ILE A 12 -0.09 -8.92 -3.63
CA ILE A 12 1.01 -7.96 -3.45
C ILE A 12 1.00 -6.89 -4.56
N LEU A 13 0.81 -7.31 -5.82
CA LEU A 13 0.75 -6.39 -6.96
C LEU A 13 -0.45 -5.43 -6.85
N LEU A 14 -1.61 -5.93 -6.42
CA LEU A 14 -2.81 -5.10 -6.20
C LEU A 14 -2.59 -4.08 -5.08
N THR A 15 -1.97 -4.47 -3.98
CA THR A 15 -1.64 -3.56 -2.88
C THR A 15 -0.68 -2.46 -3.33
N LEU A 16 0.34 -2.81 -4.13
CA LEU A 16 1.28 -1.82 -4.70
C LEU A 16 0.59 -0.88 -5.69
N ALA A 17 -0.30 -1.40 -6.55
CA ALA A 17 -1.08 -0.58 -7.47
C ALA A 17 -2.01 0.38 -6.71
N GLY A 18 -2.67 -0.10 -5.65
CA GLY A 18 -3.50 0.73 -4.76
C GLY A 18 -2.70 1.86 -4.10
N TYR A 19 -1.50 1.55 -3.62
CA TYR A 19 -0.58 2.57 -3.10
C TYR A 19 -0.23 3.63 -4.16
N PHE A 20 0.08 3.21 -5.39
CA PHE A 20 0.45 4.15 -6.47
C PHE A 20 -0.71 5.08 -6.85
N VAL A 21 -1.94 4.55 -6.85
CA VAL A 21 -3.16 5.37 -7.04
C VAL A 21 -3.34 6.35 -5.90
N PHE A 22 -3.17 5.89 -4.65
CA PHE A 22 -3.28 6.75 -3.48
C PHE A 22 -2.24 7.87 -3.49
N ASP A 23 -0.98 7.55 -3.77
CA ASP A 23 0.13 8.50 -3.90
C ASP A 23 -0.18 9.60 -4.93
N LYS A 24 -0.71 9.20 -6.09
CA LYS A 24 -1.11 10.13 -7.14
C LYS A 24 -2.30 11.02 -6.76
N ILE A 25 -3.24 10.52 -5.95
CA ILE A 25 -4.38 11.30 -5.46
C ILE A 25 -3.93 12.30 -4.39
N VAL A 26 -3.05 11.87 -3.50
CA VAL A 26 -2.57 12.66 -2.37
C VAL A 26 -1.64 13.77 -2.84
N GLY A 27 -0.82 13.55 -3.87
CA GLY A 27 0.00 14.60 -4.49
C GLY A 27 0.99 15.26 -3.52
N LEU A 28 1.30 14.60 -2.40
CA LEU A 28 2.30 15.05 -1.44
C LEU A 28 3.68 14.64 -1.92
N ASP A 29 4.68 15.48 -1.65
CA ASP A 29 6.09 15.12 -1.83
C ASP A 29 6.55 14.19 -0.70
N LEU A 30 5.99 12.97 -0.66
CA LEU A 30 6.24 11.97 0.39
C LEU A 30 7.73 11.72 0.61
N LYS A 31 8.52 11.73 -0.47
CA LYS A 31 9.95 11.52 -0.40
C LYS A 31 10.67 12.67 0.32
N ARG A 32 10.22 13.91 0.10
CA ARG A 32 10.81 15.10 0.72
C ARG A 32 10.40 15.18 2.19
N GLU A 33 9.10 15.04 2.48
CA GLU A 33 8.60 15.09 3.86
C GLU A 33 9.13 13.94 4.73
N LEU A 34 9.30 12.74 4.18
CA LEU A 34 9.79 11.59 4.95
C LEU A 34 11.31 11.60 5.14
N VAL A 35 12.09 12.04 4.15
CA VAL A 35 13.56 12.01 4.19
C VAL A 35 14.16 13.31 4.70
N GLU A 36 13.67 14.46 4.23
CA GLU A 36 14.22 15.78 4.59
C GLU A 36 13.57 16.32 5.86
N ASP A 37 12.24 16.35 5.93
CA ASP A 37 11.52 16.88 7.11
C ASP A 37 11.42 15.85 8.26
N GLN A 38 11.86 14.62 8.04
CA GLN A 38 11.76 13.49 8.98
C GLN A 38 10.38 13.38 9.63
N ASN A 39 9.33 13.64 8.86
CA ASN A 39 7.97 13.71 9.37
C ASN A 39 7.44 12.30 9.65
N THR A 40 7.50 11.89 10.91
CA THR A 40 6.97 10.59 11.36
C THR A 40 5.47 10.44 11.12
N ALA A 41 4.71 11.55 11.02
CA ALA A 41 3.29 11.48 10.69
C ALA A 41 3.05 10.90 9.28
N ILE A 42 3.91 11.24 8.31
CA ILE A 42 3.86 10.69 6.95
C ILE A 42 4.17 9.19 6.96
N GLY A 43 5.15 8.77 7.77
CA GLY A 43 5.47 7.35 7.94
C GLY A 43 4.31 6.54 8.51
N ILE A 44 3.61 7.09 9.52
CA ILE A 44 2.41 6.48 10.11
C ILE A 44 1.26 6.45 9.08
N MET A 45 1.07 7.52 8.31
CA MET A 45 0.06 7.58 7.25
C MET A 45 0.30 6.47 6.21
N LEU A 46 1.54 6.35 5.71
CA LEU A 46 1.96 5.30 4.77
C LEU A 46 1.67 3.91 5.32
N ALA A 47 2.02 3.65 6.58
CA ALA A 47 1.71 2.37 7.24
C ALA A 47 0.20 2.09 7.25
N GLY A 48 -0.62 3.11 7.57
CA GLY A 48 -2.07 3.01 7.54
C GLY A 48 -2.63 2.67 6.15
N VAL A 49 -2.11 3.29 5.10
CA VAL A 49 -2.51 3.03 3.70
C VAL A 49 -2.17 1.60 3.30
N PHE A 50 -0.96 1.13 3.60
CA PHE A 50 -0.55 -0.25 3.29
C PHE A 50 -1.39 -1.28 4.04
N ILE A 51 -1.69 -1.05 5.33
CA ILE A 51 -2.55 -1.93 6.12
C ILE A 51 -3.97 -1.95 5.54
N GLY A 52 -4.55 -0.78 5.26
CA GLY A 52 -5.89 -0.66 4.68
C GLY A 52 -6.02 -1.37 3.33
N CYS A 53 -5.10 -1.12 2.40
CA CYS A 53 -5.08 -1.78 1.09
C CYS A 53 -4.94 -3.31 1.24
N SER A 54 -4.06 -3.76 2.14
CA SER A 54 -3.85 -5.20 2.37
C SER A 54 -5.08 -5.89 2.93
N ILE A 55 -5.84 -5.23 3.82
CA ILE A 55 -7.08 -5.78 4.37
C ILE A 55 -8.14 -5.93 3.28
N VAL A 56 -8.33 -4.91 2.42
CA VAL A 56 -9.31 -4.97 1.32
C VAL A 56 -8.94 -6.08 0.33
N VAL A 57 -7.67 -6.17 -0.05
CA VAL A 57 -7.18 -7.23 -0.94
C VAL A 57 -7.35 -8.61 -0.31
N ALA A 58 -7.02 -8.76 0.97
CA ALA A 58 -7.22 -10.03 1.69
C ALA A 58 -8.69 -10.43 1.77
N ALA A 59 -9.60 -9.47 2.00
CA ALA A 59 -11.03 -9.72 2.02
C ALA A 59 -11.56 -10.21 0.67
N VAL A 60 -11.10 -9.60 -0.44
CA VAL A 60 -11.49 -9.98 -1.81
C VAL A 60 -10.89 -11.32 -2.22
N MET A 61 -9.68 -11.66 -1.74
CA MET A 61 -9.05 -12.95 -2.02
C MET A 61 -9.67 -14.10 -1.21
N LEU A 62 -10.29 -13.79 -0.06
CA LEU A 62 -10.94 -14.76 0.83
C LEU A 62 -12.39 -15.08 0.40
N SER A 63 -13.06 -14.13 -0.27
CA SER A 63 -14.41 -14.32 -0.83
C SER A 63 -14.40 -15.20 -2.07
#